data_AF-N6SRT6-F1
#
_entry.id   AF-N6SRT6-F1
#
_cell.length_a   1.000
_cell.length_b   1.000
_cell.length_c   1.000
_cell.angle_alpha   90.00
_cell.angle_beta   90.00
_cell.angle_gamma   90.00
#
_symmetry.space_group_name_H-M   'P 1'
#
loop_
_entity.id
_entity.type
_entity.pdbx_description
1 polymer ?
#
loop_
_entity_poly.entity_id
_entity_poly.type
_entity_poly.pdbx_seq_one_letter_code
_entity_poly.pdbx_strand_id
1 'polypeptide(L)'
;MRILCKGFNLYNQLNCPAKCPTVGEFQLTGNCSPGDHFSIAHTYSVLASDTVLKLHCNLVKTQQLDLCNTKISRVTVGDDKLLVLAEDGQLLKVSLKDWSPAPLPKFIGNQDRVKCISSTSKLFMAYSENGLLYTIPEQVDFVNRNIVDMQCGREHCLLLDTDGNVYSFGGWHSAAISEEGDLYSWGWNSNGQLGLASFEAGKEKTVSVMATPHVVDIDNSSSLNVTQVACGTKHTIALL
;
A
#
# COMPACT_ATOMS: atom_id res chain seq x y z
N MET A 1 13.81 -0.43 17.14
CA MET A 1 12.46 0.15 16.92
C MET A 1 11.40 -0.88 17.30
N ARG A 2 10.14 -0.48 17.47
CA ARG A 2 9.03 -1.33 17.96
C ARG A 2 7.93 -1.44 16.90
N ILE A 3 7.32 -2.61 16.75
CA ILE A 3 6.18 -2.84 15.85
C ILE A 3 4.90 -2.86 16.68
N LEU A 4 3.98 -1.95 16.35
CA LEU A 4 2.64 -1.89 16.95
C LEU A 4 1.59 -2.33 15.92
N CYS A 5 0.56 -3.04 16.36
CA CYS A 5 -0.55 -3.46 15.51
C CYS A 5 -1.91 -3.15 16.14
N LYS A 6 -2.93 -2.99 15.30
CA LYS A 6 -4.35 -2.92 15.67
C LYS A 6 -5.17 -3.47 14.50
N GLY A 7 -6.34 -4.04 14.79
CA GLY A 7 -7.32 -4.44 13.78
C GLY A 7 -7.49 -5.95 13.64
N PHE A 8 -7.97 -6.37 12.47
CA PHE A 8 -8.34 -7.75 12.18
C PHE A 8 -7.10 -8.67 12.16
N ASN A 9 -7.18 -9.81 12.86
CA ASN A 9 -6.07 -10.74 13.08
C ASN A 9 -6.51 -12.21 13.03
N LEU A 10 -7.62 -12.53 12.35
CA LEU A 10 -8.10 -13.92 12.22
C LEU A 10 -7.07 -14.86 11.57
N TYR A 11 -6.16 -14.31 10.75
CA TYR A 11 -5.10 -15.05 10.10
C TYR A 11 -3.74 -14.88 10.78
N ASN A 12 -3.67 -14.30 11.98
CA ASN A 12 -2.41 -13.98 12.67
C ASN A 12 -1.43 -13.15 11.82
N GLN A 13 -1.95 -12.37 10.88
CA GLN A 13 -1.17 -11.48 10.02
C GLN A 13 -0.56 -10.31 10.79
N LEU A 14 -1.06 -10.00 11.99
CA LEU A 14 -0.47 -8.99 12.85
C LEU A 14 0.63 -9.54 13.77
N ASN A 15 0.84 -10.87 13.75
CA ASN A 15 1.73 -11.58 14.68
C ASN A 15 1.44 -11.24 16.15
N CYS A 16 0.16 -11.11 16.50
CA CYS A 16 -0.25 -10.68 17.83
C CYS A 16 -0.25 -11.86 18.82
N PRO A 17 0.42 -11.76 19.98
CA PRO A 17 0.50 -12.83 20.97
C PRO A 17 -0.87 -13.29 21.49
N ALA A 18 -1.84 -12.37 21.57
CA ALA A 18 -3.13 -12.61 22.19
C ALA A 18 -4.05 -13.59 21.42
N LYS A 19 -3.64 -14.08 20.23
CA LYS A 19 -4.42 -14.96 19.33
C LYS A 19 -5.90 -14.56 19.25
N CYS A 20 -6.18 -13.27 19.29
CA CYS A 20 -7.52 -12.74 19.18
C CYS A 20 -7.87 -12.49 17.70
N PRO A 21 -9.15 -12.69 17.29
CA PRO A 21 -9.59 -12.38 15.93
C PRO A 21 -9.48 -10.90 15.57
N THR A 22 -9.53 -10.03 16.58
CA THR A 22 -9.40 -8.58 16.45
C THR A 22 -8.60 -8.03 17.63
N VAL A 23 -7.63 -7.17 17.33
CA VAL A 23 -6.83 -6.41 18.28
C VAL A 23 -7.47 -5.02 18.41
N GLY A 24 -8.14 -4.75 19.53
CA GLY A 24 -8.94 -3.52 19.72
C GLY A 24 -8.13 -2.26 20.01
N GLU A 25 -7.00 -2.40 20.69
CA GLU A 25 -6.07 -1.33 21.05
C GLU A 25 -4.70 -1.59 20.44
N PHE A 26 -3.86 -0.56 20.28
CA PHE A 26 -2.49 -0.78 19.80
C PHE A 26 -1.72 -1.73 20.73
N GLN A 27 -1.21 -2.83 20.17
CA GLN A 27 -0.42 -3.81 20.89
C GLN A 27 0.97 -3.94 20.28
N LEU A 28 1.96 -4.12 21.15
CA LEU A 28 3.33 -4.44 20.76
C LEU A 28 3.40 -5.89 20.29
N THR A 29 3.80 -6.09 19.03
CA THR A 29 3.90 -7.44 18.43
C THR A 29 5.32 -7.85 18.09
N GLY A 30 6.27 -6.93 18.14
CA GLY A 30 7.68 -7.25 17.91
C GLY A 30 8.61 -6.05 17.98
N ASN A 31 9.88 -6.34 17.73
CA ASN A 31 10.94 -5.35 17.56
C ASN A 31 11.47 -5.41 16.12
N CYS A 32 11.99 -4.29 15.64
CA CYS A 32 12.65 -4.19 14.34
C CYS A 32 13.93 -3.34 14.44
N SER A 33 14.83 -3.56 13.49
CA SER A 33 16.07 -2.82 13.29
C SER A 33 15.89 -1.69 12.28
N PRO A 34 16.74 -0.65 12.30
CA PRO A 34 16.81 0.32 11.20
C PRO A 34 17.05 -0.40 9.87
N GLY A 35 16.26 -0.08 8.84
CA GLY A 35 16.32 -0.74 7.54
C GLY A 35 15.41 -1.97 7.39
N ASP A 36 14.73 -2.42 8.45
CA ASP A 36 13.70 -3.45 8.31
C ASP A 36 12.50 -2.91 7.51
N HIS A 37 11.93 -3.75 6.66
CA HIS A 37 10.75 -3.43 5.85
C HIS A 37 9.59 -4.35 6.18
N PHE A 38 8.42 -3.79 6.44
CA PHE A 38 7.20 -4.53 6.73
C PHE A 38 6.17 -4.33 5.63
N SER A 39 5.48 -5.40 5.24
CA SER A 39 4.37 -5.32 4.30
C SER A 39 3.28 -6.32 4.67
N ILE A 40 2.02 -5.94 4.48
CA ILE A 40 0.86 -6.69 4.96
C ILE A 40 -0.20 -6.87 3.87
N ALA A 41 -0.66 -8.10 3.72
CA ALA A 41 -1.76 -8.51 2.87
C ALA A 41 -3.00 -8.81 3.72
N HIS A 42 -4.10 -9.20 3.09
CA HIS A 42 -5.33 -9.56 3.80
C HIS A 42 -5.15 -10.72 4.79
N THR A 43 -4.33 -11.71 4.43
CA THR A 43 -4.23 -12.99 5.15
C THR A 43 -2.85 -13.27 5.76
N TYR A 44 -1.84 -12.43 5.47
CA TYR A 44 -0.49 -12.61 5.99
C TYR A 44 0.27 -11.28 6.02
N SER A 45 1.38 -11.24 6.73
CA SER A 45 2.38 -10.17 6.62
C SER A 45 3.78 -10.73 6.50
N VAL A 46 4.69 -9.88 6.04
CA VAL A 46 6.10 -10.18 5.93
C VAL A 46 6.92 -9.09 6.59
N LEU A 47 7.89 -9.49 7.40
CA LEU A 47 8.96 -8.65 7.90
C LEU A 47 10.25 -9.05 7.20
N ALA A 48 10.82 -8.14 6.42
CA ALA A 48 12.13 -8.26 5.82
C ALA A 48 13.18 -7.60 6.71
N SER A 49 14.24 -8.33 7.00
CA SER A 49 15.39 -7.87 7.80
C SER A 49 16.68 -8.37 7.18
N ASP A 50 17.51 -7.45 6.68
CA ASP A 50 18.76 -7.76 5.97
C ASP A 50 18.53 -8.73 4.80
N THR A 51 18.81 -10.03 4.96
CA THR A 51 18.61 -11.06 3.93
C THR A 51 17.41 -11.97 4.20
N VAL A 52 16.72 -11.78 5.33
CA VAL A 52 15.73 -12.71 5.86
C VAL A 52 14.32 -12.16 5.72
N LEU A 53 13.42 -12.97 5.16
CA LEU A 53 11.97 -12.75 5.14
C LEU A 53 11.30 -13.60 6.21
N LYS A 54 10.53 -12.99 7.09
CA LYS A 54 9.71 -13.68 8.11
C LYS A 54 8.23 -13.56 7.75
N LEU A 55 7.56 -14.70 7.59
CA LEU A 55 6.13 -14.80 7.30
C LEU A 55 5.32 -14.87 8.59
N HIS A 56 4.29 -14.04 8.71
CA HIS A 56 3.27 -14.14 9.76
C HIS A 56 1.93 -14.50 9.13
N CYS A 57 1.46 -15.73 9.39
CA CYS A 57 0.10 -16.17 9.07
C CYS A 57 -0.30 -17.34 9.98
N ASN A 58 -1.59 -17.68 10.00
CA ASN A 58 -2.15 -18.82 10.75
C ASN A 58 -2.14 -20.12 9.94
N LEU A 59 -2.04 -20.01 8.61
CA LEU A 59 -2.15 -21.16 7.71
C LEU A 59 -0.89 -22.04 7.72
N VAL A 60 0.24 -21.49 8.17
CA VAL A 60 1.52 -22.20 8.28
C VAL A 60 2.24 -21.69 9.54
N LYS A 61 3.00 -22.55 10.24
CA LYS A 61 3.95 -22.08 11.27
C LYS A 61 4.81 -20.96 10.68
N THR A 62 5.11 -19.91 11.45
CA THR A 62 6.02 -18.82 11.06
C THR A 62 7.19 -19.39 10.26
N GLN A 63 7.23 -19.07 8.96
CA GLN A 63 8.29 -19.49 8.06
C GLN A 63 9.30 -18.37 7.93
N GLN A 64 10.57 -18.74 7.85
CA GLN A 64 11.65 -17.81 7.53
C GLN A 64 12.32 -18.28 6.25
N LEU A 65 12.65 -17.34 5.37
CA LEU A 65 13.43 -17.58 4.17
C LEU A 65 14.64 -16.65 4.20
N ASP A 66 15.83 -17.23 4.14
CA ASP A 66 17.07 -16.50 3.94
C ASP A 66 17.38 -16.44 2.44
N LEU A 67 17.54 -15.23 1.91
CA LEU A 67 17.90 -14.98 0.52
C LEU A 67 19.42 -15.00 0.31
N CYS A 68 20.15 -15.56 1.28
CA CYS A 68 21.59 -15.75 1.28
C CYS A 68 22.33 -14.40 1.17
N ASN A 69 22.95 -14.12 0.03
CA ASN A 69 23.73 -12.90 -0.17
C ASN A 69 22.90 -11.72 -0.68
N THR A 70 21.58 -11.89 -0.80
CA THR A 70 20.68 -10.86 -1.34
C THR A 70 20.17 -9.97 -0.22
N LYS A 71 20.73 -8.77 -0.10
CA LYS A 71 20.23 -7.76 0.84
C LYS A 71 18.93 -7.15 0.35
N ILE A 72 17.93 -7.11 1.22
CA ILE A 72 16.59 -6.64 0.90
C ILE A 72 16.52 -5.13 1.10
N SER A 73 16.19 -4.39 0.04
CA SER A 73 15.96 -2.96 0.10
C SER A 73 14.47 -2.61 0.23
N ARG A 74 13.55 -3.40 -0.34
CA ARG A 74 12.10 -3.23 -0.16
C ARG A 74 11.37 -4.57 -0.29
N VAL A 75 10.20 -4.67 0.33
CA VAL A 75 9.28 -5.81 0.17
C VAL A 75 7.85 -5.30 0.02
N THR A 76 7.08 -5.93 -0.86
CA THR A 76 5.64 -5.67 -1.02
C THR A 76 4.88 -6.98 -1.24
N VAL A 77 3.68 -7.11 -0.68
CA VAL A 77 2.91 -8.36 -0.66
C VAL A 77 1.60 -8.24 -1.45
N GLY A 78 1.29 -9.25 -2.27
CA GLY A 78 -0.03 -9.45 -2.90
C GLY A 78 -0.79 -10.60 -2.24
N ASP A 79 -1.87 -11.10 -2.85
CA ASP A 79 -2.70 -12.16 -2.23
C ASP A 79 -1.98 -13.53 -2.15
N ASP A 80 -1.17 -13.88 -3.15
CA ASP A 80 -0.57 -15.23 -3.31
C ASP A 80 0.96 -15.23 -3.49
N LYS A 81 1.58 -14.06 -3.53
CA LYS A 81 3.00 -13.86 -3.79
C LYS A 81 3.45 -12.51 -3.26
N LEU A 82 4.75 -12.35 -3.08
CA LEU A 82 5.37 -11.08 -2.72
C LEU A 82 6.51 -10.75 -3.70
N LEU A 83 6.86 -9.47 -3.77
CA LEU A 83 8.05 -9.00 -4.44
C LEU A 83 9.05 -8.46 -3.44
N VAL A 84 10.32 -8.73 -3.74
CA VAL A 84 11.48 -8.24 -3.02
C VAL A 84 12.34 -7.47 -4.00
N LEU A 85 12.65 -6.22 -3.67
CA LEU A 85 13.71 -5.46 -4.31
C LEU A 85 14.96 -5.63 -3.48
N ALA A 86 16.04 -6.06 -4.13
CA ALA A 86 17.36 -6.16 -3.52
C ALA A 86 18.12 -4.82 -3.59
N GLU A 87 19.14 -4.64 -2.75
CA GLU A 87 20.00 -3.43 -2.79
C GLU A 87 20.78 -3.27 -4.10
N ASP A 88 21.06 -4.38 -4.79
CA ASP A 88 21.70 -4.37 -6.11
C ASP A 88 20.73 -4.06 -7.27
N GLY A 89 19.44 -3.85 -6.96
CA GLY A 89 18.37 -3.58 -7.93
C GLY A 89 17.72 -4.83 -8.53
N GLN A 90 18.14 -6.04 -8.15
CA GLN A 90 17.46 -7.26 -8.58
C GLN A 90 16.06 -7.35 -7.97
N LEU A 91 15.09 -7.77 -8.77
CA LEU A 91 13.74 -8.08 -8.30
C LEU A 91 13.54 -9.59 -8.20
N LEU A 92 13.10 -10.04 -7.03
CA LEU A 92 12.71 -11.42 -6.77
C LEU A 92 11.21 -11.49 -6.52
N LYS A 93 10.58 -12.52 -7.06
CA LYS A 93 9.23 -12.94 -6.70
C LYS A 93 9.33 -14.12 -5.75
N VAL A 94 8.63 -14.05 -4.62
CA VAL A 94 8.49 -15.18 -3.69
C VAL A 94 7.04 -15.65 -3.71
N SER A 95 6.83 -16.93 -4.00
CA SER A 95 5.50 -17.54 -4.03
C SER A 95 5.06 -17.95 -2.63
N LEU A 96 3.82 -17.61 -2.22
CA LEU A 96 3.31 -17.97 -0.90
C LEU A 96 3.01 -19.48 -0.78
N LYS A 97 2.79 -20.16 -1.90
CA LYS A 97 2.40 -21.58 -1.92
C LYS A 97 3.52 -22.51 -1.44
N ASP A 98 4.74 -22.20 -1.84
CA ASP A 98 5.94 -23.02 -1.63
C ASP A 98 7.09 -22.23 -0.97
N TRP A 99 6.89 -20.94 -0.69
CA TRP A 99 7.83 -20.05 -0.03
C TRP A 99 9.20 -20.02 -0.73
N SER A 100 9.18 -20.07 -2.06
CA SER A 100 10.37 -20.16 -2.91
C SER A 100 10.64 -18.83 -3.65
N PRO A 101 11.89 -18.33 -3.66
CA PRO A 101 12.26 -17.14 -4.42
C PRO A 101 12.61 -17.50 -5.87
N ALA A 102 12.23 -16.64 -6.81
CA ALA A 102 12.63 -16.71 -8.21
C ALA A 102 12.93 -15.30 -8.75
N PRO A 103 14.01 -15.11 -9.53
CA PRO A 103 14.29 -13.81 -10.14
C PRO A 103 13.24 -13.46 -11.19
N LEU A 104 12.86 -12.18 -11.25
CA LEU A 104 12.03 -11.66 -12.32
C LEU A 104 12.87 -11.45 -13.59
N PRO A 105 12.28 -11.63 -14.79
CA PRO A 105 12.95 -11.28 -16.03
C PRO A 105 13.26 -9.78 -16.05
N LYS A 106 14.35 -9.40 -16.72
CA LYS A 106 14.70 -8.00 -16.88
C LYS A 106 13.67 -7.31 -17.76
N PHE A 107 13.00 -6.30 -17.23
CA PHE A 107 12.01 -5.48 -17.93
C PHE A 107 12.40 -4.00 -18.02
N ILE A 108 13.46 -3.60 -17.31
CA ILE A 108 13.96 -2.23 -17.24
C ILE A 108 15.23 -2.07 -18.09
N GLY A 109 15.45 -0.87 -18.62
CA GLY A 109 16.61 -0.53 -19.44
C GLY A 109 17.96 -0.72 -18.72
N ASN A 110 19.04 -0.93 -19.48
CA ASN A 110 20.36 -1.24 -18.91
C ASN A 110 20.95 -0.14 -18.01
N GLN A 111 20.54 1.11 -18.19
CA GLN A 111 21.02 2.26 -17.42
C GLN A 111 20.01 2.75 -16.38
N ASP A 112 18.91 2.03 -16.18
CA ASP A 112 17.85 2.42 -15.27
C ASP A 112 17.68 1.36 -14.17
N ARG A 113 17.16 1.78 -13.01
CA ARG A 113 17.04 0.96 -11.81
C ARG A 113 15.67 1.16 -11.18
N VAL A 114 15.12 0.09 -10.63
CA VAL A 114 13.87 0.17 -9.87
C VAL A 114 14.17 0.88 -8.55
N LYS A 115 13.50 2.01 -8.32
CA LYS A 115 13.65 2.81 -7.11
C LYS A 115 12.70 2.36 -6.01
N CYS A 116 11.47 1.98 -6.38
CA CYS A 116 10.48 1.48 -5.42
C CYS A 116 9.57 0.44 -6.07
N ILE A 117 8.93 -0.35 -5.22
CA ILE A 117 7.89 -1.31 -5.57
C ILE A 117 6.68 -1.12 -4.67
N SER A 118 5.50 -1.38 -5.22
CA SER A 118 4.27 -1.49 -4.44
C SER A 118 3.33 -2.50 -5.09
N SER A 119 2.35 -2.99 -4.33
CA SER A 119 1.43 -4.02 -4.81
C SER A 119 0.01 -3.82 -4.37
N THR A 120 -0.91 -4.21 -5.26
CA THR A 120 -2.30 -4.48 -4.92
C THR A 120 -2.46 -5.98 -4.64
N SER A 121 -3.70 -6.46 -4.47
CA SER A 121 -4.02 -7.88 -4.34
C SER A 121 -3.48 -8.71 -5.51
N LYS A 122 -3.45 -8.14 -6.72
CA LYS A 122 -3.16 -8.85 -7.98
C LYS A 122 -2.00 -8.29 -8.78
N LEU A 123 -1.75 -6.99 -8.68
CA LEU A 123 -0.75 -6.29 -9.50
C LEU A 123 0.47 -5.95 -8.66
N PHE A 124 1.63 -6.03 -9.31
CA PHE A 124 2.86 -5.46 -8.81
C PHE A 124 3.28 -4.33 -9.70
N MET A 125 3.70 -3.25 -9.07
CA MET A 125 4.10 -2.05 -9.75
C MET A 125 5.48 -1.64 -9.26
N ALA A 126 6.21 -0.98 -10.15
CA ALA A 126 7.50 -0.39 -9.87
C ALA A 126 7.59 0.98 -10.51
N TYR A 127 8.32 1.89 -9.89
CA TYR A 127 8.83 3.06 -10.60
C TYR A 127 10.36 3.09 -10.57
N SER A 128 10.94 3.61 -11.65
CA SER A 128 12.38 3.65 -11.83
C SER A 128 13.02 4.97 -11.39
N GLU A 129 14.35 5.00 -11.31
CA GLU A 129 15.11 6.22 -11.06
C GLU A 129 14.90 7.29 -12.15
N ASN A 130 14.62 6.86 -13.38
CA ASN A 130 14.25 7.75 -14.47
C ASN A 130 12.77 8.18 -14.47
N GLY A 131 11.99 7.80 -13.45
CA GLY A 131 10.58 8.17 -13.32
C GLY A 131 9.62 7.36 -14.19
N LEU A 132 10.06 6.24 -14.77
CA LEU A 132 9.21 5.35 -15.56
C LEU A 132 8.39 4.45 -14.65
N LEU A 133 7.11 4.26 -14.96
CA LEU A 133 6.21 3.37 -14.23
C LEU A 133 6.04 2.02 -14.95
N TYR A 134 5.95 0.96 -14.18
CA TYR A 134 5.72 -0.40 -14.67
C TYR A 134 4.58 -1.07 -13.90
N THR A 135 3.67 -1.73 -14.62
CA THR A 135 2.88 -2.84 -14.10
C THR A 135 3.61 -4.11 -14.47
N ILE A 136 4.48 -4.58 -13.56
CA ILE A 136 5.57 -5.50 -13.89
C ILE A 136 5.07 -6.72 -14.69
N PRO A 137 5.65 -7.00 -15.86
CA PRO A 137 6.83 -6.36 -16.46
C PRO A 137 6.53 -5.18 -17.41
N GLU A 138 5.26 -4.90 -17.69
CA GLU A 138 4.85 -3.96 -18.73
C GLU A 138 5.06 -2.51 -18.30
N GLN A 139 5.73 -1.72 -19.15
CA GLN A 139 5.84 -0.28 -18.94
C GLN A 139 4.50 0.39 -19.16
N VAL A 140 4.12 1.29 -18.25
CA VAL A 140 2.94 2.13 -18.40
C VAL A 140 3.39 3.49 -18.91
N ASP A 141 2.91 3.86 -20.10
CA ASP A 141 3.22 5.17 -20.68
C ASP A 141 2.33 6.25 -20.06
N PHE A 142 2.94 7.11 -19.25
CA PHE A 142 2.36 8.37 -18.81
C PHE A 142 3.02 9.48 -19.61
N VAL A 143 2.36 9.91 -20.70
CA VAL A 143 2.90 10.91 -21.63
C VAL A 143 3.39 12.16 -20.87
N ASN A 144 4.71 12.36 -20.87
CA ASN A 144 5.43 13.47 -20.23
C ASN A 144 5.26 13.62 -18.71
N ARG A 145 5.01 12.54 -17.96
CA ARG A 145 5.00 12.59 -16.48
C ARG A 145 6.06 11.69 -15.88
N ASN A 146 6.80 12.24 -14.92
CA ASN A 146 7.83 11.50 -14.19
C ASN A 146 7.31 11.16 -12.80
N ILE A 147 7.14 9.88 -12.49
CA ILE A 147 6.63 9.44 -11.19
C ILE A 147 7.76 9.48 -10.15
N VAL A 148 7.50 10.11 -9.01
CA VAL A 148 8.46 10.25 -7.91
C VAL A 148 8.10 9.42 -6.68
N ASP A 149 6.82 9.11 -6.48
CA ASP A 149 6.35 8.21 -5.44
C ASP A 149 5.09 7.43 -5.83
N MET A 150 4.87 6.31 -5.15
CA MET A 150 3.69 5.47 -5.32
C MET A 150 3.28 4.78 -4.02
N GLN A 151 1.98 4.65 -3.79
CA GLN A 151 1.42 3.86 -2.70
C GLN A 151 0.29 2.99 -3.23
N CYS A 152 0.25 1.72 -2.85
CA CYS A 152 -0.86 0.84 -3.20
C CYS A 152 -1.56 0.34 -1.94
N GLY A 153 -2.88 0.36 -1.96
CA GLY A 153 -3.70 -0.49 -1.10
C GLY A 153 -4.18 -1.73 -1.84
N ARG A 154 -5.05 -2.51 -1.18
CA ARG A 154 -5.48 -3.83 -1.69
C ARG A 154 -6.01 -3.81 -3.13
N GLU A 155 -6.73 -2.76 -3.52
CA GLU A 155 -7.34 -2.68 -4.86
C GLU A 155 -7.02 -1.37 -5.58
N HIS A 156 -6.31 -0.42 -4.96
CA HIS A 156 -6.04 0.92 -5.55
C HIS A 156 -4.56 1.28 -5.42
N CYS A 157 -4.11 2.21 -6.25
CA CYS A 157 -2.78 2.76 -6.33
C CYS A 157 -2.89 4.29 -6.43
N LEU A 158 -2.03 4.99 -5.70
CA LEU A 158 -1.79 6.42 -5.78
C LEU A 158 -0.39 6.63 -6.36
N LEU A 159 -0.25 7.56 -7.30
CA LEU A 159 1.02 7.99 -7.88
C LEU A 159 1.19 9.49 -7.68
N LEU A 160 2.41 9.93 -7.41
CA LEU A 160 2.80 11.33 -7.36
C LEU A 160 3.80 11.60 -8.48
N ASP A 161 3.59 12.63 -9.29
CA ASP A 161 4.57 13.07 -10.29
C ASP A 161 5.43 14.26 -9.83
N THR A 162 6.40 14.64 -10.67
CA THR A 162 7.31 15.77 -10.43
C THR A 162 6.62 17.13 -10.36
N ASP A 163 5.42 17.26 -10.91
CA ASP A 163 4.65 18.51 -10.95
C ASP A 163 3.68 18.61 -9.76
N GLY A 164 3.68 17.62 -8.85
CA GLY A 164 2.78 17.57 -7.70
C GLY A 164 1.41 16.95 -8.00
N ASN A 165 1.19 16.41 -9.21
CA ASN A 165 -0.08 15.78 -9.54
C ASN A 165 -0.19 14.42 -8.86
N VAL A 166 -1.35 14.17 -8.24
CA VAL A 166 -1.71 12.87 -7.68
C VAL A 166 -2.64 12.14 -8.64
N TYR A 167 -2.25 10.94 -9.03
CA TYR A 167 -3.07 10.04 -9.83
C TYR A 167 -3.53 8.87 -9.00
N SER A 168 -4.77 8.44 -9.17
CA SER A 168 -5.31 7.26 -8.49
C SER A 168 -5.88 6.26 -9.49
N PHE A 169 -5.50 5.00 -9.34
CA PHE A 169 -5.93 3.90 -10.19
C PHE A 169 -6.29 2.67 -9.38
N GLY A 170 -7.49 2.13 -9.60
CA GLY A 170 -8.01 0.98 -8.87
C GLY A 170 -8.84 1.35 -7.64
N GLY A 171 -9.52 0.35 -7.08
CA GLY A 171 -10.51 0.50 -6.04
C GLY A 171 -11.82 1.03 -6.59
N TRP A 172 -12.82 1.11 -5.71
CA TRP A 172 -14.08 1.76 -6.08
C TRP A 172 -14.02 3.27 -5.87
N HIS A 173 -13.05 3.79 -5.11
CA HIS A 173 -12.88 5.20 -4.78
C HIS A 173 -11.42 5.63 -4.62
N SER A 174 -11.18 6.94 -4.62
CA SER A 174 -9.88 7.60 -4.66
C SER A 174 -9.89 8.84 -3.78
N ALA A 175 -8.71 9.28 -3.34
CA ALA A 175 -8.53 10.52 -2.61
C ALA A 175 -7.18 11.19 -2.95
N ALA A 176 -7.11 12.50 -2.81
CA ALA A 176 -5.91 13.32 -3.05
C ALA A 176 -5.87 14.50 -2.07
N ILE A 177 -4.70 15.10 -1.90
CA ILE A 177 -4.47 16.25 -1.00
C ILE A 177 -3.90 17.39 -1.85
N SER A 178 -4.40 18.62 -1.68
CA SER A 178 -3.81 19.80 -2.32
C SER A 178 -2.58 20.34 -1.57
N GLU A 179 -1.85 21.28 -2.18
CA GLU A 179 -0.71 21.94 -1.52
C GLU A 179 -1.13 22.69 -0.24
N GLU A 180 -2.36 23.17 -0.21
CA GLU A 180 -2.99 23.86 0.92
C GLU A 180 -3.52 22.90 2.00
N GLY A 181 -3.36 21.58 1.80
CA GLY A 181 -3.79 20.54 2.73
C GLY A 181 -5.29 20.22 2.65
N ASP A 182 -5.96 20.55 1.54
CA ASP A 182 -7.36 20.21 1.32
C ASP A 182 -7.49 18.76 0.84
N LEU A 183 -8.39 18.00 1.44
CA LEU A 183 -8.67 16.63 1.06
C LEU A 183 -9.74 16.58 -0.04
N TYR A 184 -9.43 15.90 -1.14
CA TYR A 184 -10.38 15.58 -2.20
C TYR A 184 -10.67 14.09 -2.20
N SER A 185 -11.93 13.68 -2.42
CA SER A 185 -12.30 12.28 -2.62
C SER A 185 -13.34 12.10 -3.73
N TRP A 186 -13.30 10.96 -4.43
CA TRP A 186 -14.24 10.60 -5.50
C TRP A 186 -14.33 9.09 -5.72
N GLY A 187 -15.39 8.63 -6.37
CA GLY A 187 -15.69 7.24 -6.71
C GLY A 187 -16.96 6.72 -6.06
N TRP A 188 -17.08 5.41 -5.86
CA TRP A 188 -18.17 4.80 -5.10
C TRP A 188 -18.14 5.20 -3.64
N ASN A 189 -19.35 5.36 -3.10
CA ASN A 189 -19.59 5.78 -1.74
C ASN A 189 -20.66 4.91 -1.05
N SER A 190 -20.87 3.67 -1.51
CA SER A 190 -21.85 2.73 -0.92
C SER A 190 -21.60 2.41 0.55
N ASN A 191 -20.41 2.76 1.08
CA ASN A 191 -20.02 2.56 2.46
C ASN A 191 -19.64 3.88 3.17
N GLY A 192 -19.91 5.05 2.58
CA GLY A 192 -19.58 6.35 3.17
C GLY A 192 -18.09 6.72 3.09
N GLN A 193 -17.29 5.96 2.35
CA GLN A 193 -15.83 6.12 2.24
C GLN A 193 -15.36 7.46 1.67
N LEU A 194 -16.24 8.26 1.05
CA LEU A 194 -15.91 9.59 0.55
C LEU A 194 -16.08 10.69 1.62
N GLY A 195 -16.60 10.37 2.81
CA GLY A 195 -16.88 11.38 3.83
C GLY A 195 -18.06 12.30 3.48
N LEU A 196 -18.85 11.94 2.47
CA LEU A 196 -20.02 12.72 2.04
C LEU A 196 -21.25 12.29 2.84
N ALA A 197 -21.50 12.97 3.96
CA ALA A 197 -22.78 12.91 4.67
C ALA A 197 -23.45 14.28 4.57
N SER A 198 -24.30 14.50 3.57
CA SER A 198 -25.18 15.67 3.60
C SER A 198 -26.28 15.42 4.62
N PHE A 199 -26.08 15.84 5.86
CA PHE A 199 -27.15 15.94 6.85
C PHE A 199 -28.10 17.07 6.44
N GLU A 200 -29.07 16.78 5.58
CA GLU A 200 -30.33 17.54 5.60
C GLU A 200 -31.32 16.78 6.48
N ALA A 201 -31.81 17.47 7.50
CA ALA A 201 -32.71 16.93 8.51
C ALA A 201 -33.82 16.06 7.89
N GLY A 202 -33.71 14.73 8.08
CA GLY A 202 -34.80 13.79 7.87
C GLY A 202 -34.85 13.01 6.55
N LYS A 203 -33.89 13.16 5.62
CA LYS A 203 -33.75 12.27 4.46
C LYS A 203 -32.29 12.00 4.13
N GLU A 204 -31.76 10.84 4.50
CA GLU A 204 -30.43 10.40 4.03
C GLU A 204 -30.44 10.25 2.51
N LYS A 205 -29.92 11.25 1.81
CA LYS A 205 -29.56 11.12 0.39
C LYS A 205 -28.07 10.78 0.34
N THR A 206 -27.75 9.51 0.59
CA THR A 206 -26.37 9.04 0.43
C THR A 206 -25.99 9.17 -1.04
N VAL A 207 -25.02 10.05 -1.34
CA VAL A 207 -24.39 10.06 -2.65
C VAL A 207 -23.78 8.69 -2.84
N SER A 208 -24.23 7.89 -3.80
CA SER A 208 -23.75 6.53 -4.00
C SER A 208 -22.47 6.47 -4.82
N VAL A 209 -22.25 7.46 -5.68
CA VAL A 209 -21.05 7.63 -6.52
C VAL A 209 -20.80 9.13 -6.72
N MET A 210 -19.53 9.53 -6.68
CA MET A 210 -19.05 10.85 -7.01
C MET A 210 -18.03 10.73 -8.14
N ALA A 211 -18.38 11.15 -9.36
CA ALA A 211 -17.53 10.91 -10.52
C ALA A 211 -16.32 11.85 -10.62
N THR A 212 -16.34 12.97 -9.89
CA THR A 212 -15.33 14.03 -9.94
C THR A 212 -14.72 14.26 -8.57
N PRO A 213 -13.43 14.63 -8.45
CA PRO A 213 -12.84 15.03 -7.19
C PRO A 213 -13.71 16.06 -6.46
N HIS A 214 -14.03 15.78 -5.21
CA HIS A 214 -14.83 16.66 -4.37
C HIS A 214 -14.11 16.91 -3.07
N VAL A 215 -14.08 18.18 -2.66
CA VAL A 215 -13.47 18.58 -1.40
C VAL A 215 -14.25 17.96 -0.25
N VAL A 216 -13.53 17.28 0.65
CA VAL A 216 -14.09 16.70 1.86
C VAL A 216 -14.04 17.78 2.92
N ASP A 217 -15.21 18.31 3.26
CA ASP A 217 -15.37 19.35 4.27
C ASP A 217 -15.66 18.68 5.62
N ILE A 218 -14.75 18.79 6.58
CA ILE A 218 -14.93 18.28 7.95
C ILE A 218 -15.10 19.48 8.88
N ASP A 219 -16.24 19.53 9.58
CA ASP A 219 -16.57 20.52 10.60
C ASP A 219 -16.67 22.00 10.12
N ASN A 220 -17.00 22.25 8.85
CA ASN A 220 -17.01 23.60 8.24
C ASN A 220 -15.66 24.34 8.38
N SER A 221 -14.55 23.61 8.52
CA SER A 221 -13.21 24.19 8.56
C SER A 221 -12.74 24.47 7.14
N SER A 222 -12.34 25.71 6.87
CA SER A 222 -11.87 26.13 5.54
C SER A 222 -10.56 25.48 5.07
N SER A 223 -9.88 24.72 5.93
CA SER A 223 -8.74 23.87 5.57
C SER A 223 -8.54 22.81 6.65
N LEU A 224 -8.28 21.58 6.24
CA LEU A 224 -8.01 20.46 7.12
C LEU A 224 -6.52 20.28 7.41
N ASN A 225 -5.64 20.90 6.60
CA ASN A 225 -4.20 20.68 6.65
C ASN A 225 -3.83 19.19 6.60
N VAL A 226 -4.50 18.42 5.76
CA VAL A 226 -4.24 16.99 5.62
C VAL A 226 -2.82 16.79 5.10
N THR A 227 -2.04 15.95 5.77
CA THR A 227 -0.66 15.62 5.39
C THR A 227 -0.56 14.27 4.68
N GLN A 228 -1.48 13.34 4.94
CA GLN A 228 -1.49 12.01 4.32
C GLN A 228 -2.91 11.46 4.15
N VAL A 229 -3.13 10.70 3.08
CA VAL A 229 -4.39 9.97 2.85
C VAL A 229 -4.11 8.57 2.30
N ALA A 230 -4.89 7.59 2.75
CA ALA A 230 -4.90 6.25 2.18
C ALA A 230 -6.33 5.73 2.06
N CYS A 231 -6.64 5.06 0.95
CA CYS A 231 -7.93 4.41 0.75
C CYS A 231 -7.85 2.92 1.12
N GLY A 232 -8.98 2.25 1.22
CA GLY A 232 -9.13 0.80 1.35
C GLY A 232 -10.30 0.36 0.47
N THR A 233 -10.73 -0.90 0.53
CA THR A 233 -11.87 -1.35 -0.30
C THR A 233 -13.18 -0.61 0.04
N LYS A 234 -13.34 -0.19 1.30
CA LYS A 234 -14.55 0.45 1.84
C LYS A 234 -14.25 1.51 2.91
N HIS A 235 -13.00 1.95 3.01
CA HIS A 235 -12.53 2.84 4.06
C HIS A 235 -11.59 3.89 3.47
N THR A 236 -11.45 5.01 4.15
CA THR A 236 -10.47 6.07 3.86
C THR A 236 -9.90 6.53 5.20
N ILE A 237 -8.59 6.71 5.28
CA ILE A 237 -7.90 7.28 6.45
C ILE A 237 -7.12 8.50 6.00
N ALA A 238 -7.23 9.59 6.77
CA ALA A 238 -6.50 10.83 6.53
C ALA A 238 -5.80 11.27 7.83
N LEU A 239 -4.61 11.85 7.69
CA LEU A 239 -3.80 12.42 8.76
C LEU A 239 -3.75 13.94 8.60
N LEU A 240 -4.04 14.68 9.67
CA LEU A 240 -3.95 16.15 9.76
C LEU A 240 -2.58 16.56 10.33
#